data_AF-A0A4Q4CZS3-F1
#
_entry.id   AF-A0A4Q4CZS3-F1
#
_cell.length_a   1.000
_cell.length_b   1.000
_cell.length_c   1.000
_cell.angle_alpha   90.00
_cell.angle_beta   90.00
_cell.angle_gamma   90.00
#
_symmetry.space_group_name_H-M   'P 1'
#
loop_
_entity.id
_entity.type
_entity.pdbx_description
1 polymer ?
#
loop_
_entity_poly.entity_id
_entity_poly.type
_entity_poly.pdbx_seq_one_letter_code
_entity_poly.pdbx_strand_id
1 'polypeptide(L)'
;RELREEALTSVIDGDAKAVTRNGSSVVKVGSAASPADAARATNEKATLKQRLSATKAKRQDQYVELKQERKDKIFVILAEFGNERHPDYPDVDTDPDTPGPTTFEGPLRNKIPEPDRSKDNSTIWQKDYNRKHYQDLYFGTGKNVESLKTYYQAQSSGRYDVDGTVSDWVKVPYNEARYGREDAGTWYLIKDALRSWTAQQKAAGRTDAQIKKTLQSYDEYDRYDFDGDGNFNEPDGYIDHFQIVHAGGDEADGDPQQGEDAIWSHRWYAFLTDAGLTGPSQNQLGGTQIGDTGVWVGDYTVQPENGGLSVFVHEYGHDLGLPDAYDTSGGGDNSNEYWTLMAQSRLNAKGEALGTRPGDLGAWEKLQLGWLDYETVGAKQKKTVDLGPQEYNTRKAQGAVVVLPKKEVTVDNGAPASGSKQFFSGSGDDLANAQTTSLDLTGKKAASLTAKVRYDIEEGYDYAYVQASTDGGKTWTA
;
A
#
# COMPACT_ATOMS: atom_id res chain seq x y z
N ARG A 1 6.35 -0.78 5.52
CA ARG A 1 7.53 -0.64 4.63
C ARG A 1 8.79 -0.45 5.46
N GLU A 2 8.83 0.56 6.33
CA GLU A 2 9.96 0.85 7.23
C GLU A 2 10.44 -0.35 8.05
N LEU A 3 9.51 -1.10 8.67
CA LEU A 3 9.86 -2.33 9.40
C LEU A 3 10.62 -3.35 8.52
N ARG A 4 10.33 -3.39 7.21
CA ARG A 4 11.03 -4.26 6.26
C ARG A 4 12.45 -3.80 5.99
N GLU A 5 12.65 -2.49 5.84
CA GLU A 5 13.99 -1.92 5.70
C GLU A 5 14.81 -2.14 6.97
N GLU A 6 14.24 -1.92 8.14
CA GLU A 6 14.89 -2.18 9.43
C GLU A 6 15.26 -3.66 9.58
N ALA A 7 14.32 -4.56 9.28
CA ALA A 7 14.52 -6.01 9.32
C ALA A 7 15.66 -6.46 8.40
N LEU A 8 15.63 -6.05 7.13
CA LEU A 8 16.64 -6.42 6.14
C LEU A 8 18.00 -5.85 6.52
N THR A 9 18.06 -4.58 6.92
CA THR A 9 19.30 -3.95 7.38
C THR A 9 19.88 -4.69 8.58
N SER A 10 19.06 -5.00 9.58
CA SER A 10 19.49 -5.74 10.78
C SER A 10 20.04 -7.13 10.44
N VAL A 11 19.45 -7.83 9.47
CA VAL A 11 19.94 -9.14 9.01
C VAL A 11 21.24 -9.00 8.20
N ILE A 12 21.34 -8.00 7.33
CA ILE A 12 22.52 -7.73 6.51
C ILE A 12 23.73 -7.32 7.37
N ASP A 13 23.49 -6.48 8.39
CA ASP A 13 24.51 -6.02 9.33
C ASP A 13 24.91 -7.13 10.33
N GLY A 14 24.10 -8.17 10.46
CA GLY A 14 24.31 -9.29 11.37
C GLY A 14 23.81 -9.04 12.81
N ASP A 15 23.05 -7.96 13.01
CA ASP A 15 22.41 -7.60 14.29
C ASP A 15 21.21 -8.51 14.61
N ALA A 16 20.56 -9.07 13.58
CA ALA A 16 19.45 -10.00 13.72
C ALA A 16 19.65 -11.27 12.87
N LYS A 17 18.96 -12.35 13.26
CA LYS A 17 18.96 -13.61 12.53
C LYS A 17 17.56 -13.96 12.07
N ALA A 18 17.42 -14.24 10.79
CA ALA A 18 16.22 -14.82 10.22
C ALA A 18 15.93 -16.20 10.86
N VAL A 19 14.66 -16.48 11.08
CA VAL A 19 14.14 -17.78 11.51
C VAL A 19 13.04 -18.22 10.56
N THR A 20 12.85 -19.53 10.40
CA THR A 20 11.73 -20.04 9.61
C THR A 20 10.52 -20.25 10.50
N ARG A 21 9.37 -19.66 10.13
CA ARG A 21 8.07 -19.89 10.76
C ARG A 21 7.07 -20.23 9.65
N ASN A 22 6.45 -21.42 9.76
CA ASN A 22 5.44 -21.91 8.82
C ASN A 22 5.80 -21.74 7.33
N GLY A 23 7.08 -21.99 6.99
CA GLY A 23 7.59 -21.89 5.63
C GLY A 23 8.15 -20.51 5.24
N SER A 24 7.79 -19.45 5.98
CA SER A 24 8.29 -18.09 5.75
C SER A 24 9.59 -17.83 6.50
N SER A 25 10.50 -17.11 5.85
CA SER A 25 11.72 -16.59 6.49
C SER A 25 11.40 -15.25 7.14
N VAL A 26 11.35 -15.21 8.46
CA VAL A 26 10.94 -14.03 9.22
C VAL A 26 12.02 -13.56 10.19
N VAL A 27 11.96 -12.30 10.60
CA VAL A 27 12.76 -11.77 11.70
C VAL A 27 11.85 -11.01 12.67
N LYS A 28 12.08 -11.19 13.96
CA LYS A 28 11.41 -10.39 14.99
C LYS A 28 12.12 -9.06 15.11
N VAL A 29 11.42 -7.97 14.80
CA VAL A 29 11.95 -6.60 14.93
C VAL A 29 11.58 -5.96 16.27
N GLY A 30 10.54 -6.48 16.93
CA GLY A 30 10.16 -5.94 18.24
C GLY A 30 8.91 -6.56 18.81
N SER A 31 8.16 -5.73 19.53
CA SER A 31 6.84 -6.04 20.06
C SER A 31 5.99 -4.79 20.01
N ALA A 32 4.76 -4.86 19.50
CA ALA A 32 3.84 -3.74 19.29
C ALA A 32 2.40 -4.12 19.69
N ALA A 33 1.47 -3.18 19.67
CA ALA A 33 0.05 -3.53 19.68
C ALA A 33 -0.31 -4.28 18.39
N SER A 34 -1.43 -5.01 18.37
CA SER A 34 -1.94 -5.55 17.11
C SER A 34 -2.25 -4.39 16.14
N PRO A 35 -2.16 -4.59 14.81
CA PRO A 35 -2.49 -3.54 13.85
C PRO A 35 -3.87 -2.92 14.10
N ALA A 36 -4.88 -3.73 14.42
CA ALA A 36 -6.23 -3.26 14.72
C ALA A 36 -6.31 -2.46 16.04
N ASP A 37 -5.58 -2.85 17.09
CA ASP A 37 -5.55 -2.08 18.34
C ASP A 37 -4.73 -0.79 18.21
N ALA A 38 -3.63 -0.81 17.46
CA ALA A 38 -2.86 0.39 17.14
C ALA A 38 -3.74 1.42 16.42
N ALA A 39 -4.43 1.00 15.35
CA ALA A 39 -5.38 1.84 14.63
C ALA A 39 -6.54 2.32 15.52
N ARG A 40 -7.13 1.42 16.32
CA ARG A 40 -8.23 1.78 17.23
C ARG A 40 -7.81 2.82 18.27
N ALA A 41 -6.56 2.79 18.74
CA ALA A 41 -6.07 3.71 19.75
C ALA A 41 -6.05 5.16 19.25
N THR A 42 -5.76 5.37 17.96
CA THR A 42 -5.64 6.69 17.32
C THR A 42 -6.90 7.10 16.54
N ASN A 43 -7.81 6.18 16.23
CA ASN A 43 -9.00 6.48 15.44
C ASN A 43 -9.97 7.44 16.15
N GLU A 44 -10.20 8.62 15.58
CA GLU A 44 -11.09 9.65 16.13
C GLU A 44 -12.56 9.23 16.21
N LYS A 45 -13.01 8.34 15.31
CA LYS A 45 -14.36 7.79 15.30
C LYS A 45 -14.56 6.77 16.45
N ALA A 46 -13.48 6.28 17.08
CA ALA A 46 -13.55 5.37 18.21
C ALA A 46 -13.95 6.09 19.51
N THR A 47 -14.87 5.48 20.26
CA THR A 47 -15.24 5.98 21.60
C THR A 47 -14.02 6.01 22.53
N LEU A 48 -14.02 6.91 23.51
CA LEU A 48 -12.95 6.98 24.52
C LEU A 48 -12.71 5.62 25.19
N LYS A 49 -13.77 4.85 25.44
CA LYS A 49 -13.66 3.51 26.02
C LYS A 49 -12.93 2.53 25.09
N GLN A 50 -13.21 2.57 23.78
CA GLN A 50 -12.52 1.75 22.78
C GLN A 50 -11.04 2.13 22.70
N ARG A 51 -10.71 3.42 22.60
CA ARG A 51 -9.32 3.91 22.57
C ARG A 51 -8.54 3.48 23.81
N LEU A 52 -9.09 3.72 25.00
CA LEU A 52 -8.45 3.32 26.27
C LEU A 52 -8.28 1.80 26.41
N SER A 53 -9.19 1.01 25.84
CA SER A 53 -9.06 -0.46 25.81
C SER A 53 -7.92 -0.88 24.89
N ALA A 54 -7.80 -0.25 23.72
CA ALA A 54 -6.78 -0.54 22.72
C ALA A 54 -5.37 -0.19 23.22
N THR A 55 -5.18 0.98 23.85
CA THR A 55 -3.90 1.38 24.46
C THR A 55 -3.46 0.43 25.58
N LYS A 56 -4.40 -0.28 26.22
CA LYS A 56 -4.14 -1.27 27.28
C LYS A 56 -4.08 -2.71 26.76
N ALA A 57 -4.28 -2.92 25.46
CA ALA A 57 -4.21 -4.24 24.86
C ALA A 57 -2.82 -4.84 25.07
N LYS A 58 -2.76 -6.16 25.14
CA LYS A 58 -1.50 -6.87 25.29
C LYS A 58 -0.67 -6.67 24.01
N ARG A 59 0.57 -6.24 24.15
CA ARG A 59 1.51 -6.21 23.02
C ARG A 59 1.82 -7.63 22.55
N GLN A 60 1.92 -7.81 21.24
CA GLN A 60 2.35 -9.03 20.58
C GLN A 60 3.75 -8.86 20.01
N ASP A 61 4.35 -9.96 19.55
CA ASP A 61 5.61 -9.88 18.83
C ASP A 61 5.36 -9.22 17.46
N GLN A 62 6.38 -8.56 16.92
CA GLN A 62 6.31 -7.95 15.59
C GLN A 62 7.32 -8.66 14.70
N TYR A 63 6.82 -9.46 13.76
CA TYR A 63 7.65 -10.13 12.77
C TYR A 63 7.59 -9.40 11.43
N VAL A 64 8.66 -9.58 10.67
CA VAL A 64 8.76 -9.14 9.29
C VAL A 64 9.19 -10.31 8.44
N GLU A 65 8.45 -10.58 7.38
CA GLU A 65 8.86 -11.54 6.36
C GLU A 65 9.94 -10.97 5.45
N LEU A 66 11.02 -11.72 5.26
CA LEU A 66 12.21 -11.29 4.52
C LEU A 66 12.19 -11.68 3.04
N LYS A 67 11.32 -12.60 2.64
CA LYS A 67 11.28 -13.14 1.29
C LYS A 67 9.87 -13.45 0.85
N GLN A 68 9.51 -13.04 -0.35
CA GLN A 68 8.25 -13.41 -0.99
C GLN A 68 8.50 -14.52 -2.01
N GLU A 69 8.44 -15.77 -1.55
CA GLU A 69 8.62 -16.97 -2.40
C GLU A 69 7.35 -17.82 -2.32
N ARG A 70 6.33 -17.44 -3.09
CA ARG A 70 4.98 -17.99 -2.99
C ARG A 70 4.27 -17.97 -4.34
N LYS A 71 3.11 -18.64 -4.39
CA LYS A 71 2.18 -18.56 -5.53
C LYS A 71 0.90 -17.91 -5.03
N ASP A 72 0.72 -16.64 -5.37
CA ASP A 72 -0.42 -15.87 -4.91
C ASP A 72 -1.58 -15.89 -5.89
N LYS A 73 -2.76 -15.52 -5.38
CA LYS A 73 -3.97 -15.42 -6.20
C LYS A 73 -4.47 -13.99 -6.22
N ILE A 74 -4.73 -13.49 -7.43
CA ILE A 74 -5.26 -12.15 -7.66
C ILE A 74 -6.74 -12.25 -8.02
N PHE A 75 -7.59 -11.54 -7.28
CA PHE A 75 -9.00 -11.41 -7.59
C PHE A 75 -9.25 -10.07 -8.29
N VAL A 76 -9.54 -10.12 -9.60
CA VAL A 76 -9.66 -8.94 -10.46
C VAL A 76 -11.13 -8.67 -10.81
N ILE A 77 -11.60 -7.45 -10.52
CA ILE A 77 -12.90 -6.96 -10.98
C ILE A 77 -12.74 -6.00 -12.16
N LEU A 78 -13.55 -6.18 -13.20
CA LEU A 78 -13.67 -5.22 -14.30
C LEU A 78 -14.95 -4.41 -14.07
N ALA A 79 -14.88 -3.09 -14.02
CA ALA A 79 -15.99 -2.21 -13.64
C ALA A 79 -16.23 -1.12 -14.68
N GLU A 80 -17.44 -1.05 -15.23
CA GLU A 80 -17.90 0.09 -16.03
C GLU A 80 -18.93 0.92 -15.26
N PHE A 81 -19.13 2.16 -15.68
CA PHE A 81 -19.89 3.14 -14.91
C PHE A 81 -21.35 3.24 -15.33
N GLY A 82 -22.17 3.68 -14.37
CA GLY A 82 -23.54 4.10 -14.58
C GLY A 82 -23.62 5.60 -14.75
N ASN A 83 -24.84 6.13 -14.72
CA ASN A 83 -25.10 7.55 -14.92
C ASN A 83 -25.92 8.15 -13.77
N GLU A 84 -26.12 7.43 -12.66
CA GLU A 84 -26.68 8.05 -11.47
C GLU A 84 -25.72 9.13 -10.97
N ARG A 85 -26.27 10.27 -10.54
CA ARG A 85 -25.47 11.35 -9.93
C ARG A 85 -25.57 11.25 -8.43
N HIS A 86 -24.42 11.33 -7.78
CA HIS A 86 -24.39 11.46 -6.34
C HIS A 86 -24.56 12.94 -5.97
N PRO A 87 -25.40 13.30 -4.98
CA PRO A 87 -25.68 14.70 -4.65
C PRO A 87 -24.43 15.54 -4.32
N ASP A 88 -23.41 14.91 -3.73
CA ASP A 88 -22.16 15.57 -3.34
C ASP A 88 -21.18 15.75 -4.53
N TYR A 89 -21.43 15.10 -5.67
CA TYR A 89 -20.59 15.15 -6.87
C TYR A 89 -21.41 15.64 -8.08
N PRO A 90 -21.81 16.92 -8.09
CA PRO A 90 -22.59 17.50 -9.19
C PRO A 90 -21.77 17.65 -10.48
N ASP A 91 -22.47 17.85 -11.60
CA ASP A 91 -21.89 18.02 -12.95
C ASP A 91 -21.25 19.42 -13.10
N VAL A 92 -20.07 19.61 -12.53
CA VAL A 92 -19.32 20.86 -12.48
C VAL A 92 -17.83 20.55 -12.48
N ASP A 93 -17.08 21.41 -13.16
CA ASP A 93 -15.61 21.48 -13.13
C ASP A 93 -15.15 22.13 -11.81
N THR A 94 -14.39 21.41 -11.00
CA THR A 94 -14.03 21.81 -9.63
C THR A 94 -12.57 22.22 -9.45
N ASP A 95 -11.66 21.69 -10.26
CA ASP A 95 -10.23 21.95 -10.22
C ASP A 95 -9.82 22.92 -11.34
N PRO A 96 -9.35 24.15 -11.03
CA PRO A 96 -8.90 25.08 -12.05
C PRO A 96 -7.59 24.66 -12.75
N ASP A 97 -6.82 23.74 -12.18
CA ASP A 97 -5.50 23.33 -12.68
C ASP A 97 -5.58 22.03 -13.52
N THR A 98 -6.65 21.26 -13.40
CA THR A 98 -6.91 20.02 -14.15
C THR A 98 -8.03 20.23 -15.16
N PRO A 99 -7.90 19.81 -16.44
CA PRO A 99 -9.00 19.95 -17.40
C PRO A 99 -10.27 19.23 -16.93
N GLY A 100 -11.39 19.96 -16.87
CA GLY A 100 -12.68 19.38 -16.53
C GLY A 100 -13.21 18.36 -17.54
N PRO A 101 -14.19 17.52 -17.14
CA PRO A 101 -14.84 16.55 -18.01
C PRO A 101 -15.53 17.20 -19.22
N THR A 102 -15.38 16.59 -20.39
CA THR A 102 -16.19 16.95 -21.58
C THR A 102 -17.55 16.25 -21.59
N THR A 103 -17.72 15.23 -20.75
CA THR A 103 -18.98 14.55 -20.48
C THR A 103 -19.03 14.07 -19.03
N PHE A 104 -20.20 14.13 -18.40
CA PHE A 104 -20.45 13.59 -17.05
C PHE A 104 -21.10 12.20 -17.09
N GLU A 105 -21.31 11.63 -18.27
CA GLU A 105 -21.78 10.25 -18.40
C GLU A 105 -20.64 9.31 -18.05
N GLY A 106 -20.92 8.30 -17.23
CA GLY A 106 -19.92 7.34 -16.80
C GLY A 106 -19.35 6.55 -17.99
N PRO A 107 -18.03 6.34 -18.07
CA PRO A 107 -17.42 5.56 -19.12
C PRO A 107 -18.01 4.15 -19.19
N LEU A 108 -18.35 3.75 -20.42
CA LEU A 108 -18.62 2.35 -20.72
C LEU A 108 -17.36 1.75 -21.33
N ARG A 109 -17.14 0.46 -21.10
CA ARG A 109 -16.01 -0.24 -21.73
C ARG A 109 -16.05 -0.09 -23.26
N ASN A 110 -14.89 -0.10 -23.89
CA ASN A 110 -14.66 0.06 -25.32
C ASN A 110 -15.14 1.41 -25.87
N LYS A 111 -15.18 2.47 -25.04
CA LYS A 111 -15.56 3.83 -25.44
C LYS A 111 -14.42 4.84 -25.43
N ILE A 112 -13.20 4.41 -25.11
CA ILE A 112 -12.01 5.23 -25.33
C ILE A 112 -11.89 5.53 -26.84
N PRO A 113 -11.80 6.81 -27.26
CA PRO A 113 -11.66 7.19 -28.66
C PRO A 113 -10.41 6.57 -29.29
N GLU A 114 -10.51 6.14 -30.55
CA GLU A 114 -9.34 5.72 -31.32
C GLU A 114 -8.41 6.92 -31.53
N PRO A 115 -7.13 6.85 -31.11
CA PRO A 115 -6.22 7.98 -31.20
C PRO A 115 -5.76 8.24 -32.64
N ASP A 116 -5.62 9.51 -33.00
CA ASP A 116 -4.97 9.93 -34.25
C ASP A 116 -3.46 9.64 -34.17
N ARG A 117 -3.02 8.52 -34.76
CA ARG A 117 -1.61 8.08 -34.71
C ARG A 117 -0.60 9.04 -35.35
N SER A 118 -1.05 10.10 -36.03
CA SER A 118 -0.17 11.19 -36.48
C SER A 118 0.16 12.22 -35.39
N LYS A 119 -0.58 12.21 -34.28
CA LYS A 119 -0.46 13.13 -33.13
C LYS A 119 -0.21 12.40 -31.82
N ASP A 120 -0.75 11.19 -31.69
CA ASP A 120 -0.75 10.40 -30.48
C ASP A 120 -0.24 8.98 -30.75
N ASN A 121 1.01 8.75 -30.36
CA ASN A 121 1.65 7.44 -30.36
C ASN A 121 1.76 6.81 -28.97
N SER A 122 1.24 7.47 -27.92
CA SER A 122 1.37 7.03 -26.52
C SER A 122 0.13 6.31 -26.02
N THR A 123 -1.07 6.68 -26.47
CA THR A 123 -2.32 6.06 -26.02
C THR A 123 -2.39 4.61 -26.46
N ILE A 124 -2.45 3.71 -25.48
CA ILE A 124 -2.74 2.30 -25.70
C ILE A 124 -4.21 2.18 -26.10
N TRP A 125 -4.47 1.58 -27.26
CA TRP A 125 -5.84 1.48 -27.77
C TRP A 125 -6.04 0.19 -28.54
N GLN A 126 -7.16 -0.47 -28.25
CA GLN A 126 -7.71 -1.56 -29.04
C GLN A 126 -9.24 -1.48 -29.06
N LYS A 127 -9.85 -2.16 -30.03
CA LYS A 127 -11.30 -2.11 -30.25
C LYS A 127 -12.12 -2.82 -29.17
N ASP A 128 -11.55 -3.82 -28.50
CA ASP A 128 -12.28 -4.66 -27.55
C ASP A 128 -11.41 -5.14 -26.36
N TYR A 129 -11.52 -4.43 -25.24
CA TYR A 129 -11.03 -4.76 -23.91
C TYR A 129 -11.97 -5.75 -23.20
N ASN A 130 -12.15 -6.92 -23.81
CA ASN A 130 -12.96 -7.98 -23.22
C ASN A 130 -12.22 -8.67 -22.05
N ARG A 131 -12.95 -9.51 -21.31
CA ARG A 131 -12.38 -10.30 -20.20
C ARG A 131 -11.15 -11.12 -20.60
N LYS A 132 -11.10 -11.67 -21.81
CA LYS A 132 -9.96 -12.46 -22.28
C LYS A 132 -8.70 -11.61 -22.40
N HIS A 133 -8.81 -10.37 -22.85
CA HIS A 133 -7.67 -9.45 -22.89
C HIS A 133 -7.00 -9.35 -21.51
N TYR A 134 -7.77 -9.07 -20.46
CA TYR A 134 -7.22 -8.98 -19.11
C TYR A 134 -6.75 -10.33 -18.56
N GLN A 135 -7.40 -11.45 -18.90
CA GLN A 135 -6.90 -12.77 -18.54
C GLN A 135 -5.51 -13.03 -19.14
N ASP A 136 -5.29 -12.62 -20.39
CA ASP A 136 -3.99 -12.74 -21.04
C ASP A 136 -2.98 -11.76 -20.43
N LEU A 137 -3.40 -10.52 -20.11
CA LEU A 137 -2.55 -9.50 -19.49
C LEU A 137 -2.08 -9.88 -18.09
N TYR A 138 -2.95 -10.44 -17.26
CA TYR A 138 -2.61 -10.87 -15.90
C TYR A 138 -1.91 -12.23 -15.88
N PHE A 139 -2.47 -13.22 -16.58
CA PHE A 139 -2.15 -14.63 -16.37
C PHE A 139 -1.69 -15.35 -17.64
N GLY A 140 -1.34 -14.61 -18.69
CA GLY A 140 -0.70 -15.15 -19.88
C GLY A 140 0.51 -16.03 -19.52
N THR A 141 0.72 -17.10 -20.28
CA THR A 141 1.86 -18.00 -20.05
C THR A 141 2.51 -18.40 -21.36
N GLY A 142 3.80 -18.71 -21.29
CA GLY A 142 4.56 -19.20 -22.42
C GLY A 142 5.80 -18.35 -22.69
N LYS A 143 6.63 -18.84 -23.61
CA LYS A 143 7.84 -18.12 -24.01
C LYS A 143 7.47 -16.85 -24.79
N ASN A 144 8.07 -15.73 -24.42
CA ASN A 144 7.82 -14.41 -25.02
C ASN A 144 6.37 -13.92 -24.87
N VAL A 145 5.66 -14.37 -23.84
CA VAL A 145 4.36 -13.81 -23.46
C VAL A 145 4.61 -12.72 -22.42
N GLU A 146 4.11 -11.52 -22.70
CA GLU A 146 4.16 -10.38 -21.79
C GLU A 146 2.87 -10.37 -20.96
N SER A 147 3.00 -10.59 -19.66
CA SER A 147 1.89 -10.60 -18.71
C SER A 147 2.43 -10.31 -17.30
N LEU A 148 1.55 -9.94 -16.37
CA LEU A 148 1.95 -9.74 -14.97
C LEU A 148 2.60 -11.01 -14.41
N LYS A 149 2.01 -12.18 -14.70
CA LYS A 149 2.56 -13.48 -14.32
C LYS A 149 3.97 -13.71 -14.85
N THR A 150 4.19 -13.59 -16.16
CA THR A 150 5.52 -13.84 -16.74
C THR A 150 6.55 -12.79 -16.32
N TYR A 151 6.12 -11.53 -16.11
CA TYR A 151 6.98 -10.48 -15.58
C TYR A 151 7.52 -10.84 -14.20
N TYR A 152 6.64 -11.18 -13.25
CA TYR A 152 7.05 -11.50 -11.89
C TYR A 152 7.78 -12.83 -11.76
N GLN A 153 7.48 -13.81 -12.62
CA GLN A 153 8.31 -15.01 -12.75
C GLN A 153 9.74 -14.65 -13.21
N ALA A 154 9.90 -13.72 -14.15
CA ALA A 154 11.22 -13.27 -14.59
C ALA A 154 11.94 -12.49 -13.48
N GLN A 155 11.31 -11.46 -12.91
CA GLN A 155 11.93 -10.60 -11.89
C GLN A 155 12.34 -11.36 -10.62
N SER A 156 11.58 -12.40 -10.24
CA SER A 156 11.89 -13.26 -9.09
C SER A 156 12.80 -14.44 -9.41
N SER A 157 13.20 -14.63 -10.67
CA SER A 157 13.88 -15.85 -11.15
C SER A 157 13.11 -17.14 -10.82
N GLY A 158 11.78 -17.10 -10.95
CA GLY A 158 10.88 -18.23 -10.80
C GLY A 158 10.49 -18.57 -9.36
N ARG A 159 10.83 -17.72 -8.38
CA ARG A 159 10.48 -17.93 -6.97
C ARG A 159 9.10 -17.43 -6.59
N TYR A 160 8.55 -16.52 -7.41
CA TYR A 160 7.24 -15.94 -7.20
C TYR A 160 6.38 -16.17 -8.44
N ASP A 161 5.13 -16.53 -8.22
CA ASP A 161 4.15 -16.77 -9.27
C ASP A 161 2.79 -16.20 -8.85
N VAL A 162 1.96 -15.88 -9.83
CA VAL A 162 0.59 -15.45 -9.60
C VAL A 162 -0.39 -16.25 -10.44
N ASP A 163 -1.60 -16.40 -9.95
CA ASP A 163 -2.74 -16.98 -10.65
C ASP A 163 -4.01 -16.24 -10.21
N GLY A 164 -5.18 -16.61 -10.69
CA GLY A 164 -6.40 -16.02 -10.16
C GLY A 164 -7.54 -15.96 -11.16
N THR A 165 -8.41 -14.97 -10.95
CA THR A 165 -9.61 -14.79 -11.76
C THR A 165 -9.79 -13.34 -12.13
N VAL A 166 -10.03 -13.11 -13.41
CA VAL A 166 -10.67 -11.89 -13.91
C VAL A 166 -12.16 -12.14 -13.99
N SER A 167 -12.97 -11.28 -13.38
CA SER A 167 -14.43 -11.33 -13.46
C SER A 167 -14.97 -10.92 -14.84
N ASP A 168 -16.27 -11.13 -15.07
CA ASP A 168 -16.96 -10.43 -16.15
C ASP A 168 -17.17 -8.96 -15.74
N TRP A 169 -17.29 -8.06 -16.71
CA TRP A 169 -17.54 -6.64 -16.44
C TRP A 169 -18.83 -6.46 -15.62
N VAL A 170 -18.71 -5.71 -14.53
CA VAL A 170 -19.82 -5.27 -13.70
C VAL A 170 -20.12 -3.80 -13.98
N LYS A 171 -21.38 -3.41 -13.85
CA LYS A 171 -21.79 -2.02 -13.98
C LYS A 171 -22.10 -1.44 -12.61
N VAL A 172 -21.36 -0.41 -12.20
CA VAL A 172 -21.64 0.35 -10.96
C VAL A 172 -22.72 1.40 -11.21
N PRO A 173 -23.47 1.87 -10.19
CA PRO A 173 -24.63 2.75 -10.41
C PRO A 173 -24.28 4.18 -10.83
N TYR A 174 -23.23 4.76 -10.23
CA TYR A 174 -22.90 6.17 -10.42
C TYR A 174 -21.95 6.40 -11.60
N ASN A 175 -21.86 7.65 -12.04
CA ASN A 175 -20.85 8.12 -12.98
C ASN A 175 -19.48 8.25 -12.30
N GLU A 176 -18.43 8.48 -13.09
CA GLU A 176 -17.05 8.46 -12.59
C GLU A 176 -16.76 9.59 -11.60
N ALA A 177 -17.42 10.74 -11.71
CA ALA A 177 -17.40 11.82 -10.72
C ALA A 177 -17.54 11.37 -9.26
N ARG A 178 -18.39 10.37 -9.00
CA ARG A 178 -18.61 9.82 -7.64
C ARG A 178 -17.39 9.05 -7.11
N TYR A 179 -16.56 8.57 -8.01
CA TYR A 179 -15.51 7.60 -7.72
C TYR A 179 -14.10 8.17 -7.92
N GLY A 180 -13.91 9.09 -8.88
CA GLY A 180 -12.60 9.64 -9.24
C GLY A 180 -12.30 11.04 -8.72
N ARG A 181 -13.28 11.95 -8.65
CA ARG A 181 -13.05 13.37 -8.29
C ARG A 181 -12.35 13.60 -6.94
N GLU A 182 -12.46 12.65 -6.03
CA GLU A 182 -11.70 12.64 -4.78
C GLU A 182 -11.08 11.25 -4.60
N ASP A 183 -9.83 11.18 -4.13
CA ASP A 183 -9.11 9.91 -3.92
C ASP A 183 -9.92 8.87 -3.13
N ALA A 184 -10.57 9.31 -2.04
CA ALA A 184 -11.39 8.46 -1.18
C ALA A 184 -12.68 7.95 -1.88
N GLY A 185 -13.07 8.56 -3.01
CA GLY A 185 -14.16 8.12 -3.88
C GLY A 185 -13.95 6.70 -4.40
N THR A 186 -12.70 6.29 -4.66
CA THR A 186 -12.35 4.97 -5.20
C THR A 186 -12.74 3.84 -4.23
N TRP A 187 -12.77 4.10 -2.91
CA TRP A 187 -13.20 3.08 -1.93
C TRP A 187 -14.65 2.65 -2.16
N TYR A 188 -15.48 3.57 -2.65
CA TYR A 188 -16.86 3.27 -3.00
C TYR A 188 -17.01 2.63 -4.36
N LEU A 189 -16.09 2.85 -5.31
CA LEU A 189 -16.03 2.08 -6.55
C LEU A 189 -15.83 0.60 -6.20
N ILE A 190 -14.87 0.30 -5.33
CA ILE A 190 -14.60 -1.07 -4.87
C ILE A 190 -15.84 -1.68 -4.22
N LYS A 191 -16.46 -0.96 -3.29
CA LYS A 191 -17.69 -1.39 -2.60
C LYS A 191 -18.83 -1.69 -3.59
N ASP A 192 -19.11 -0.77 -4.51
CA ASP A 192 -20.22 -0.91 -5.46
C ASP A 192 -19.93 -1.96 -6.53
N ALA A 193 -18.67 -2.10 -6.96
CA ALA A 193 -18.24 -3.12 -7.90
C ALA A 193 -18.35 -4.52 -7.28
N LEU A 194 -17.92 -4.70 -6.03
CA LEU A 194 -18.09 -5.97 -5.28
C LEU A 194 -19.56 -6.31 -5.04
N ARG A 195 -20.41 -5.31 -4.74
CA ARG A 195 -21.86 -5.49 -4.64
C ARG A 195 -22.45 -5.96 -5.96
N SER A 196 -22.07 -5.32 -7.06
CA SER A 196 -22.55 -5.64 -8.41
C SER A 196 -22.08 -7.02 -8.86
N TRP A 197 -20.82 -7.38 -8.59
CA TRP A 197 -20.28 -8.71 -8.82
C TRP A 197 -21.03 -9.78 -8.03
N THR A 198 -21.27 -9.55 -6.73
CA THR A 198 -22.02 -10.48 -5.87
C THR A 198 -23.44 -10.69 -6.39
N ALA A 199 -24.12 -9.61 -6.80
CA ALA A 199 -25.45 -9.69 -7.41
C ALA A 199 -25.44 -10.50 -8.71
N GLN A 200 -24.43 -10.31 -9.57
CA GLN A 200 -24.26 -11.12 -10.79
C GLN A 200 -24.02 -12.61 -10.48
N GLN A 201 -23.17 -12.93 -9.49
CA GLN A 201 -22.96 -14.32 -9.06
C GLN A 201 -24.25 -14.97 -8.56
N LYS A 202 -25.06 -14.25 -7.78
CA LYS A 202 -26.38 -14.72 -7.32
C LYS A 202 -27.36 -14.90 -8.47
N ALA A 203 -27.41 -13.96 -9.41
CA ALA A 203 -28.23 -14.07 -10.61
C ALA A 203 -27.82 -15.27 -11.49
N ALA A 204 -26.53 -15.63 -11.50
CA ALA A 204 -25.99 -16.83 -12.12
C ALA A 204 -26.26 -18.12 -11.32
N GLY A 205 -27.02 -18.05 -10.22
CA GLY A 205 -27.45 -19.20 -9.42
C GLY A 205 -26.47 -19.63 -8.32
N ARG A 206 -25.43 -18.84 -8.04
CA ARG A 206 -24.50 -19.16 -6.94
C ARG A 206 -25.10 -18.77 -5.59
N THR A 207 -24.95 -19.65 -4.60
CA THR A 207 -25.35 -19.37 -3.21
C THR A 207 -24.26 -18.57 -2.47
N ASP A 208 -24.63 -17.88 -1.39
CA ASP A 208 -23.66 -17.17 -0.54
C ASP A 208 -22.55 -18.09 -0.03
N ALA A 209 -22.86 -19.36 0.28
CA ALA A 209 -21.87 -20.35 0.68
C ALA A 209 -20.86 -20.69 -0.44
N GLN A 210 -21.30 -20.75 -1.70
CA GLN A 210 -20.42 -21.01 -2.85
C GLN A 210 -19.56 -19.80 -3.19
N ILE A 211 -20.12 -18.60 -3.07
CA ILE A 211 -19.39 -17.35 -3.23
C ILE A 211 -18.32 -17.25 -2.15
N LYS A 212 -18.70 -17.41 -0.88
CA LYS A 212 -17.77 -17.44 0.27
C LYS A 212 -16.64 -18.44 0.06
N LYS A 213 -16.95 -19.70 -0.28
CA LYS A 213 -15.94 -20.73 -0.52
C LYS A 213 -14.94 -20.36 -1.63
N THR A 214 -15.38 -19.62 -2.64
CA THR A 214 -14.51 -19.15 -3.71
C THR A 214 -13.59 -18.04 -3.20
N LEU A 215 -14.15 -17.06 -2.50
CA LEU A 215 -13.42 -15.92 -1.95
C LEU A 215 -12.40 -16.34 -0.89
N GLN A 216 -12.73 -17.33 -0.04
CA GLN A 216 -11.81 -17.90 0.94
C GLN A 216 -10.57 -18.56 0.33
N SER A 217 -10.58 -18.85 -0.98
CA SER A 217 -9.38 -19.35 -1.65
C SER A 217 -8.42 -18.24 -2.08
N TYR A 218 -8.74 -16.98 -1.80
CA TYR A 218 -7.92 -15.79 -2.03
C TYR A 218 -7.56 -15.10 -0.70
N ASP A 219 -7.70 -15.79 0.42
CA ASP A 219 -7.40 -15.34 1.78
C ASP A 219 -6.49 -16.43 2.36
N GLU A 220 -5.22 -16.38 2.00
CA GLU A 220 -4.18 -17.34 2.35
C GLU A 220 -2.93 -16.67 2.96
N TYR A 221 -2.85 -15.33 2.92
CA TYR A 221 -1.69 -14.54 3.34
C TYR A 221 -2.05 -13.43 4.33
N ASP A 222 -1.52 -13.54 5.55
CA ASP A 222 -1.59 -12.50 6.57
C ASP A 222 -0.44 -11.50 6.35
N ARG A 223 -0.71 -10.49 5.53
CA ARG A 223 0.25 -9.44 5.17
C ARG A 223 0.81 -8.68 6.38
N TYR A 224 0.04 -8.59 7.45
CA TYR A 224 0.32 -7.70 8.59
C TYR A 224 0.68 -8.43 9.87
N ASP A 225 0.73 -9.78 9.85
CA ASP A 225 0.98 -10.61 11.04
C ASP A 225 0.05 -10.16 12.19
N PHE A 226 -1.26 -10.13 11.90
CA PHE A 226 -2.24 -9.39 12.69
C PHE A 226 -2.31 -9.89 14.14
N ASP A 227 -1.93 -11.15 14.40
CA ASP A 227 -1.87 -11.76 15.73
C ASP A 227 -0.44 -11.90 16.30
N GLY A 228 0.58 -11.54 15.51
CA GLY A 228 1.97 -11.41 15.94
C GLY A 228 2.65 -12.75 16.20
N ASP A 229 2.24 -13.83 15.53
CA ASP A 229 2.84 -15.15 15.69
C ASP A 229 3.96 -15.43 14.66
N GLY A 230 4.11 -14.56 13.65
CA GLY A 230 5.09 -14.64 12.57
C GLY A 230 4.75 -15.68 11.50
N ASN A 231 3.50 -16.12 11.42
CA ASN A 231 2.96 -16.99 10.40
C ASN A 231 2.20 -16.17 9.34
N PHE A 232 2.93 -15.77 8.30
CA PHE A 232 2.31 -15.06 7.20
C PHE A 232 1.44 -15.96 6.30
N ASN A 233 1.51 -17.29 6.44
CA ASN A 233 0.81 -18.23 5.56
C ASN A 233 -0.50 -18.72 6.20
N GLU A 234 -1.34 -17.78 6.60
CA GLU A 234 -2.66 -18.04 7.15
C GLU A 234 -3.67 -16.95 6.75
N PRO A 235 -4.98 -17.26 6.77
CA PRO A 235 -6.00 -16.28 6.45
C PRO A 235 -6.14 -15.22 7.54
N ASP A 236 -6.29 -13.96 7.12
CA ASP A 236 -6.57 -12.83 8.02
C ASP A 236 -8.03 -12.32 7.89
N GLY A 237 -8.77 -12.83 6.90
CA GLY A 237 -10.16 -12.46 6.59
C GLY A 237 -10.30 -11.47 5.43
N TYR A 238 -9.19 -11.03 4.85
CA TYR A 238 -9.13 -10.16 3.68
C TYR A 238 -8.69 -10.93 2.43
N ILE A 239 -9.09 -10.45 1.25
CA ILE A 239 -8.53 -10.94 -0.01
C ILE A 239 -7.06 -10.48 -0.11
N ASP A 240 -6.14 -11.43 -0.28
CA ASP A 240 -4.69 -11.21 -0.30
C ASP A 240 -4.26 -10.16 -1.33
N HIS A 241 -4.83 -10.26 -2.53
CA HIS A 241 -4.56 -9.38 -3.68
C HIS A 241 -5.85 -9.08 -4.45
N PHE A 242 -6.40 -7.89 -4.26
CA PHE A 242 -7.56 -7.40 -5.00
C PHE A 242 -7.15 -6.32 -5.99
N GLN A 243 -7.63 -6.42 -7.23
CA GLN A 243 -7.43 -5.37 -8.23
C GLN A 243 -8.73 -5.03 -8.93
N ILE A 244 -8.88 -3.78 -9.34
CA ILE A 244 -10.02 -3.30 -10.10
C ILE A 244 -9.56 -2.55 -11.34
N VAL A 245 -10.07 -2.96 -12.50
CA VAL A 245 -9.90 -2.24 -13.75
C VAL A 245 -11.18 -1.48 -14.04
N HIS A 246 -11.10 -0.15 -14.15
CA HIS A 246 -12.26 0.69 -14.49
C HIS A 246 -12.33 0.96 -15.99
N ALA A 247 -13.53 1.23 -16.51
CA ALA A 247 -13.73 1.68 -17.89
C ALA A 247 -13.20 3.11 -18.07
N GLY A 248 -12.69 3.47 -19.26
CA GLY A 248 -12.09 4.79 -19.48
C GLY A 248 -10.57 4.84 -19.24
N GLY A 249 -9.98 6.01 -19.49
CA GLY A 249 -8.54 6.26 -19.37
C GLY A 249 -8.12 6.70 -17.97
N ASP A 250 -6.80 6.73 -17.76
CA ASP A 250 -6.18 7.21 -16.52
C ASP A 250 -6.25 8.73 -16.42
N GLU A 251 -6.47 9.24 -15.22
CA GLU A 251 -6.26 10.66 -14.92
C GLU A 251 -4.79 11.05 -15.15
N ALA A 252 -3.85 10.17 -14.77
CA ALA A 252 -2.41 10.42 -14.89
C ALA A 252 -1.94 10.59 -16.36
N ASP A 253 -2.68 10.03 -17.32
CA ASP A 253 -2.42 10.16 -18.75
C ASP A 253 -3.30 11.25 -19.40
N GLY A 254 -4.08 11.98 -18.60
CA GLY A 254 -4.95 13.07 -19.02
C GLY A 254 -6.15 12.60 -19.83
N ASP A 255 -7.02 11.77 -19.23
CA ASP A 255 -8.23 11.27 -19.91
C ASP A 255 -9.02 12.43 -20.56
N PRO A 256 -9.22 12.40 -21.89
CA PRO A 256 -9.79 13.53 -22.63
C PRO A 256 -11.31 13.66 -22.48
N GLN A 257 -11.98 12.68 -21.86
CA GLN A 257 -13.43 12.67 -21.70
C GLN A 257 -13.85 13.04 -20.28
N GLN A 258 -13.20 12.45 -19.28
CA GLN A 258 -13.55 12.55 -17.87
C GLN A 258 -12.71 13.58 -17.14
N GLY A 259 -11.50 13.91 -17.63
CA GLY A 259 -10.70 14.99 -17.04
C GLY A 259 -10.44 14.75 -15.55
N GLU A 260 -10.69 15.76 -14.70
CA GLU A 260 -10.62 15.65 -13.23
C GLU A 260 -11.55 14.57 -12.60
N ASP A 261 -12.54 14.06 -13.34
CA ASP A 261 -13.41 12.99 -12.85
C ASP A 261 -12.80 11.60 -13.09
N ALA A 262 -11.76 11.49 -13.93
CA ALA A 262 -11.08 10.23 -14.19
C ALA A 262 -10.40 9.72 -12.92
N ILE A 263 -10.24 8.41 -12.79
CA ILE A 263 -9.52 7.84 -11.65
C ILE A 263 -8.02 7.77 -11.98
N TRP A 264 -7.18 8.36 -11.13
CA TRP A 264 -5.74 8.12 -11.13
C TRP A 264 -5.42 6.68 -10.68
N SER A 265 -4.66 5.92 -11.46
CA SER A 265 -4.13 4.59 -11.05
C SER A 265 -3.33 4.62 -9.73
N HIS A 266 -3.72 3.82 -8.75
CA HIS A 266 -2.98 3.76 -7.48
C HIS A 266 -3.22 2.46 -6.71
N ARG A 267 -2.41 2.27 -5.65
CA ARG A 267 -2.61 1.29 -4.59
C ARG A 267 -3.01 1.98 -3.30
N TRP A 268 -4.06 1.50 -2.63
CA TRP A 268 -4.45 2.00 -1.30
C TRP A 268 -5.15 0.92 -0.45
N TYR A 269 -5.65 1.32 0.72
CA TYR A 269 -6.46 0.50 1.63
C TYR A 269 -7.88 1.10 1.76
N ALA A 270 -8.90 0.39 1.27
CA ALA A 270 -10.28 0.85 1.27
C ALA A 270 -10.81 1.07 2.70
N PHE A 271 -11.44 2.21 2.95
CA PHE A 271 -12.01 2.57 4.26
C PHE A 271 -11.01 2.44 5.43
N LEU A 272 -9.74 2.74 5.19
CA LEU A 272 -8.67 2.87 6.20
C LEU A 272 -9.11 3.73 7.41
N THR A 273 -9.92 4.76 7.18
CA THR A 273 -10.41 5.63 8.27
C THR A 273 -11.33 4.92 9.27
N ASP A 274 -11.75 3.69 8.99
CA ASP A 274 -12.51 2.83 9.89
C ASP A 274 -11.66 1.70 10.53
N ALA A 275 -10.33 1.73 10.33
CA ALA A 275 -9.42 0.80 10.96
C ALA A 275 -9.54 0.84 12.50
N GLY A 276 -9.55 -0.33 13.10
CA GLY A 276 -9.86 -0.56 14.52
C GLY A 276 -11.36 -0.65 14.83
N LEU A 277 -12.26 -0.36 13.88
CA LEU A 277 -13.71 -0.31 14.10
C LEU A 277 -14.51 -1.31 13.27
N THR A 278 -14.15 -1.48 11.99
CA THR A 278 -14.82 -2.39 11.04
C THR A 278 -13.81 -3.37 10.42
N GLY A 279 -14.30 -4.42 9.75
CA GLY A 279 -13.48 -5.49 9.19
C GLY A 279 -13.89 -6.89 9.68
N PRO A 280 -13.11 -7.94 9.34
CA PRO A 280 -13.19 -9.26 9.94
C PRO A 280 -13.18 -9.20 11.48
N SER A 281 -13.89 -10.12 12.13
CA SER A 281 -14.08 -10.08 13.60
C SER A 281 -12.79 -10.12 14.41
N GLN A 282 -11.76 -10.79 13.89
CA GLN A 282 -10.45 -10.96 14.52
C GLN A 282 -9.41 -9.93 14.07
N ASN A 283 -9.67 -9.22 12.97
CA ASN A 283 -8.71 -8.32 12.32
C ASN A 283 -9.44 -7.09 11.76
N GLN A 284 -9.84 -6.17 12.64
CA GLN A 284 -10.66 -5.02 12.26
C GLN A 284 -9.80 -3.89 11.69
N LEU A 285 -9.43 -3.95 10.42
CA LEU A 285 -8.59 -2.95 9.76
C LEU A 285 -9.35 -2.02 8.81
N GLY A 286 -10.69 -2.03 8.84
CA GLY A 286 -11.50 -1.32 7.86
C GLY A 286 -11.83 -2.20 6.65
N GLY A 287 -11.96 -1.60 5.47
CA GLY A 287 -12.28 -2.31 4.24
C GLY A 287 -13.76 -2.38 3.93
N THR A 288 -14.09 -3.21 2.94
CA THR A 288 -15.46 -3.49 2.54
C THR A 288 -15.74 -4.98 2.47
N GLN A 289 -16.88 -5.41 3.04
CA GLN A 289 -17.27 -6.81 3.04
C GLN A 289 -17.87 -7.20 1.69
N ILE A 290 -17.50 -8.38 1.18
CA ILE A 290 -18.05 -8.90 -0.08
C ILE A 290 -19.39 -9.59 0.20
N GLY A 291 -20.49 -8.84 0.05
CA GLY A 291 -21.83 -9.31 0.42
C GLY A 291 -21.87 -9.76 1.88
N ASP A 292 -22.57 -10.87 2.17
CA ASP A 292 -22.69 -11.44 3.52
C ASP A 292 -21.72 -12.62 3.75
N THR A 293 -20.59 -12.65 3.03
CA THR A 293 -19.70 -13.83 2.99
C THR A 293 -18.80 -13.93 4.23
N GLY A 294 -18.50 -12.80 4.88
CA GLY A 294 -17.50 -12.73 5.94
C GLY A 294 -16.07 -12.45 5.44
N VAL A 295 -15.85 -12.40 4.12
CA VAL A 295 -14.56 -12.05 3.50
C VAL A 295 -14.59 -10.56 3.11
N TRP A 296 -13.46 -9.89 3.28
CA TRP A 296 -13.33 -8.44 3.09
C TRP A 296 -12.28 -8.10 2.02
N VAL A 297 -12.37 -6.90 1.48
CA VAL A 297 -11.30 -6.26 0.70
C VAL A 297 -10.82 -5.05 1.49
N GLY A 298 -9.53 -5.03 1.80
CA GLY A 298 -8.83 -3.92 2.44
C GLY A 298 -7.92 -3.27 1.42
N ASP A 299 -6.75 -3.86 1.20
CA ASP A 299 -5.85 -3.44 0.15
C ASP A 299 -6.44 -3.65 -1.24
N TYR A 300 -6.17 -2.69 -2.12
CA TYR A 300 -6.54 -2.75 -3.53
C TYR A 300 -5.52 -2.03 -4.40
N THR A 301 -5.53 -2.37 -5.68
CA THR A 301 -4.99 -1.52 -6.74
C THR A 301 -6.07 -1.21 -7.78
N VAL A 302 -6.02 -0.01 -8.37
CA VAL A 302 -6.93 0.43 -9.43
C VAL A 302 -6.14 0.81 -10.68
N GLN A 303 -6.63 0.40 -11.86
CA GLN A 303 -6.02 0.70 -13.16
C GLN A 303 -7.11 1.02 -14.21
N PRO A 304 -6.79 1.81 -15.26
CA PRO A 304 -7.71 2.14 -16.33
C PRO A 304 -7.87 1.00 -17.35
N GLU A 305 -8.90 1.12 -18.18
CA GLU A 305 -9.26 0.16 -19.22
C GLU A 305 -8.12 -0.04 -20.23
N ASN A 306 -7.46 1.06 -20.59
CA ASN A 306 -6.33 1.11 -21.52
C ASN A 306 -4.96 1.02 -20.83
N GLY A 307 -4.89 0.59 -19.57
CA GLY A 307 -3.62 0.42 -18.87
C GLY A 307 -2.70 -0.56 -19.61
N GLY A 308 -1.46 -0.14 -19.85
CA GLY A 308 -0.43 -1.02 -20.40
C GLY A 308 0.13 -1.95 -19.35
N LEU A 309 0.82 -3.02 -19.76
CA LEU A 309 1.43 -3.96 -18.82
C LEU A 309 2.28 -3.26 -17.75
N SER A 310 2.97 -2.15 -18.10
CA SER A 310 3.77 -1.40 -17.14
C SER A 310 2.97 -0.90 -15.94
N VAL A 311 1.75 -0.41 -16.13
CA VAL A 311 0.89 0.08 -15.04
C VAL A 311 0.49 -1.09 -14.14
N PHE A 312 0.02 -2.19 -14.73
CA PHE A 312 -0.40 -3.37 -13.97
C PHE A 312 0.72 -3.97 -13.11
N VAL A 313 1.94 -4.06 -13.63
CA VAL A 313 3.06 -4.56 -12.83
C VAL A 313 3.61 -3.52 -11.85
N HIS A 314 3.54 -2.22 -12.15
CA HIS A 314 3.93 -1.17 -11.22
C HIS A 314 3.02 -1.17 -9.99
N GLU A 315 1.70 -1.14 -10.21
CA GLU A 315 0.71 -1.19 -9.14
C GLU A 315 0.81 -2.47 -8.31
N TYR A 316 1.05 -3.61 -8.95
CA TYR A 316 1.30 -4.84 -8.20
C TYR A 316 2.60 -4.79 -7.40
N GLY A 317 3.60 -4.02 -7.83
CA GLY A 317 4.81 -3.75 -7.04
C GLY A 317 4.47 -3.10 -5.70
N HIS A 318 3.54 -2.14 -5.69
CA HIS A 318 3.02 -1.56 -4.45
C HIS A 318 2.27 -2.54 -3.58
N ASP A 319 1.52 -3.46 -4.19
CA ASP A 319 0.80 -4.51 -3.48
C ASP A 319 1.76 -5.49 -2.78
N LEU A 320 2.93 -5.76 -3.38
CA LEU A 320 4.03 -6.49 -2.74
C LEU A 320 4.81 -5.65 -1.71
N GLY A 321 4.46 -4.38 -1.54
CA GLY A 321 5.00 -3.50 -0.52
C GLY A 321 6.13 -2.57 -0.99
N LEU A 322 6.40 -2.45 -2.29
CA LEU A 322 7.37 -1.48 -2.81
C LEU A 322 6.80 -0.05 -2.80
N PRO A 323 7.58 0.98 -2.46
CA PRO A 323 7.19 2.37 -2.63
C PRO A 323 7.40 2.84 -4.09
N ASP A 324 6.82 4.00 -4.41
CA ASP A 324 7.27 4.79 -5.55
C ASP A 324 8.73 5.20 -5.38
N ALA A 325 9.45 5.15 -6.49
CA ALA A 325 10.84 5.54 -6.60
C ALA A 325 11.02 6.83 -7.42
N TYR A 326 9.95 7.44 -7.93
CA TYR A 326 9.96 8.80 -8.49
C TYR A 326 9.71 9.87 -7.41
N ASP A 327 9.87 11.15 -7.74
CA ASP A 327 9.53 12.24 -6.82
C ASP A 327 8.01 12.43 -6.75
N THR A 328 7.40 11.99 -5.65
CA THR A 328 5.97 12.07 -5.41
C THR A 328 5.51 13.47 -4.95
N SER A 329 6.43 14.42 -4.72
CA SER A 329 6.08 15.78 -4.29
C SER A 329 5.66 16.71 -5.44
N GLY A 330 5.82 16.26 -6.69
CA GLY A 330 5.64 17.10 -7.88
C GLY A 330 6.78 18.11 -8.09
N GLY A 331 7.90 17.98 -7.36
CA GLY A 331 9.06 18.87 -7.40
C GLY A 331 9.96 18.70 -8.62
N GLY A 332 9.76 17.66 -9.43
CA GLY A 332 10.50 17.37 -10.66
C GLY A 332 10.93 15.91 -10.76
N ASP A 333 11.92 15.63 -11.60
CA ASP A 333 12.47 14.29 -11.79
C ASP A 333 13.54 13.96 -10.74
N ASN A 334 13.77 12.66 -10.49
CA ASN A 334 14.89 12.22 -9.65
C ASN A 334 15.88 11.41 -10.49
N SER A 335 16.81 10.67 -9.86
CA SER A 335 17.84 9.92 -10.60
C SER A 335 17.45 8.47 -10.90
N ASN A 336 16.28 8.00 -10.45
CA ASN A 336 15.81 6.65 -10.70
C ASN A 336 15.25 6.54 -12.12
N GLU A 337 14.33 7.41 -12.52
CA GLU A 337 13.77 7.48 -13.89
C GLU A 337 13.51 6.09 -14.51
N TYR A 338 14.24 5.73 -15.57
CA TYR A 338 14.06 4.48 -16.31
C TYR A 338 14.75 3.26 -15.67
N TRP A 339 15.50 3.43 -14.58
CA TRP A 339 16.32 2.37 -13.97
C TRP A 339 15.56 1.38 -13.09
N THR A 340 14.32 1.70 -12.72
CA THR A 340 13.47 0.82 -11.93
C THR A 340 12.02 0.96 -12.35
N LEU A 341 11.29 -0.16 -12.37
CA LEU A 341 9.84 -0.19 -12.60
C LEU A 341 9.09 0.80 -11.70
N MET A 342 9.54 0.96 -10.45
CA MET A 342 8.85 1.79 -9.45
C MET A 342 9.06 3.30 -9.70
N ALA A 343 9.73 3.70 -10.77
CA ALA A 343 9.89 5.08 -11.23
C ALA A 343 9.25 5.26 -12.62
N GLN A 344 9.83 6.07 -13.50
CA GLN A 344 9.29 6.42 -14.83
C GLN A 344 9.50 5.35 -15.91
N SER A 345 9.56 4.05 -15.56
CA SER A 345 9.93 2.98 -16.49
C SER A 345 8.74 2.40 -17.28
N ARG A 346 7.94 3.28 -17.89
CA ARG A 346 6.93 2.93 -18.91
C ARG A 346 7.65 2.79 -20.27
N LEU A 347 7.84 1.57 -20.75
CA LEU A 347 8.61 1.25 -21.96
C LEU A 347 7.71 0.70 -23.09
N ASN A 348 8.28 0.51 -24.27
CA ASN A 348 7.61 -0.06 -25.44
C ASN A 348 8.62 -0.70 -26.42
N ALA A 349 8.18 -1.66 -27.23
CA ALA A 349 8.96 -2.03 -28.42
C ALA A 349 8.62 -1.16 -29.62
N LYS A 350 9.40 -1.34 -30.68
CA LYS A 350 9.21 -0.63 -31.95
C LYS A 350 7.80 -0.85 -32.49
N GLY A 351 7.05 0.25 -32.58
CA GLY A 351 5.68 0.26 -33.12
C GLY A 351 4.60 -0.03 -32.09
N GLU A 352 4.95 -0.22 -30.82
CA GLU A 352 4.01 -0.31 -29.71
C GLU A 352 3.87 1.06 -29.01
N ALA A 353 2.71 1.30 -28.40
CA ALA A 353 2.45 2.48 -27.58
C ALA A 353 3.26 2.45 -26.27
N LEU A 354 3.54 3.63 -25.69
CA LEU A 354 4.29 3.75 -24.43
C LEU A 354 3.57 3.02 -23.29
N GLY A 355 4.30 2.32 -22.42
CA GLY A 355 3.74 1.58 -21.28
C GLY A 355 3.22 0.17 -21.62
N THR A 356 3.24 -0.23 -22.89
CA THR A 356 2.95 -1.61 -23.29
C THR A 356 3.98 -2.61 -22.75
N ARG A 357 5.18 -2.14 -22.38
CA ARG A 357 6.23 -2.95 -21.76
C ARG A 357 6.70 -2.33 -20.44
N PRO A 358 6.92 -3.13 -19.40
CA PRO A 358 7.54 -2.67 -18.17
C PRO A 358 9.06 -2.61 -18.28
N GLY A 359 9.68 -1.70 -17.53
CA GLY A 359 11.05 -1.84 -17.11
C GLY A 359 11.23 -2.88 -16.01
N ASP A 360 12.49 -3.16 -15.69
CA ASP A 360 12.86 -4.14 -14.66
C ASP A 360 12.79 -3.55 -13.25
N LEU A 361 12.57 -4.38 -12.24
CA LEU A 361 12.76 -3.96 -10.85
C LEU A 361 14.25 -3.68 -10.59
N GLY A 362 14.53 -2.57 -9.90
CA GLY A 362 15.87 -2.23 -9.47
C GLY A 362 16.42 -3.18 -8.40
N ALA A 363 17.72 -3.04 -8.11
CA ALA A 363 18.39 -3.91 -7.14
C ALA A 363 17.83 -3.75 -5.72
N TRP A 364 17.43 -2.54 -5.33
CA TRP A 364 16.87 -2.27 -4.01
C TRP A 364 15.50 -2.93 -3.85
N GLU A 365 14.65 -2.83 -4.86
CA GLU A 365 13.32 -3.44 -4.89
C GLU A 365 13.41 -4.96 -4.84
N LYS A 366 14.31 -5.55 -5.65
CA LYS A 366 14.60 -6.99 -5.57
C LYS A 366 15.13 -7.37 -4.18
N LEU A 367 15.94 -6.53 -3.53
CA LEU A 367 16.39 -6.79 -2.16
C LEU A 367 15.22 -6.79 -1.17
N GLN A 368 14.31 -5.81 -1.26
CA GLN A 368 13.13 -5.70 -0.40
C GLN A 368 12.20 -6.91 -0.49
N LEU A 369 12.04 -7.46 -1.70
CA LEU A 369 11.21 -8.64 -1.96
C LEU A 369 11.93 -9.97 -1.61
N GLY A 370 13.21 -9.91 -1.25
CA GLY A 370 14.06 -11.09 -1.07
C GLY A 370 14.42 -11.78 -2.38
N TRP A 371 14.28 -11.08 -3.51
CA TRP A 371 14.55 -11.54 -4.86
C TRP A 371 15.95 -11.23 -5.37
N LEU A 372 16.73 -10.39 -4.71
CA LEU A 372 18.09 -10.13 -5.14
C LEU A 372 19.01 -11.28 -4.70
N ASP A 373 19.77 -11.85 -5.63
CA ASP A 373 20.99 -12.62 -5.30
C ASP A 373 22.17 -11.65 -5.17
N TYR A 374 22.75 -11.52 -3.98
CA TYR A 374 23.75 -10.49 -3.70
C TYR A 374 24.91 -10.97 -2.83
N GLU A 375 26.04 -10.28 -2.97
CA GLU A 375 27.19 -10.39 -2.10
C GLU A 375 27.26 -9.19 -1.15
N THR A 376 27.47 -9.43 0.15
CA THR A 376 27.76 -8.34 1.09
C THR A 376 29.25 -7.97 1.06
N VAL A 377 29.52 -6.68 1.18
CA VAL A 377 30.88 -6.12 1.25
C VAL A 377 30.93 -5.09 2.38
N GLY A 378 31.81 -5.28 3.36
CA GLY A 378 31.99 -4.28 4.41
C GLY A 378 32.67 -3.02 3.87
N ALA A 379 32.33 -1.83 4.36
CA ALA A 379 32.88 -0.55 3.86
C ALA A 379 34.41 -0.46 3.80
N LYS A 380 35.13 -1.20 4.66
CA LYS A 380 36.61 -1.21 4.69
C LYS A 380 37.23 -2.43 3.99
N GLN A 381 36.40 -3.34 3.48
CA GLN A 381 36.83 -4.56 2.83
C GLN A 381 37.20 -4.29 1.37
N LYS A 382 38.38 -4.74 0.95
CA LYS A 382 38.72 -4.84 -0.47
C LYS A 382 38.26 -6.21 -0.98
N LYS A 383 37.30 -6.22 -1.90
CA LYS A 383 36.76 -7.44 -2.52
C LYS A 383 36.50 -7.18 -3.99
N THR A 384 36.89 -8.11 -4.85
CA THR A 384 36.45 -8.15 -6.26
C THR A 384 35.21 -9.01 -6.31
N VAL A 385 34.11 -8.47 -6.86
CA VAL A 385 32.84 -9.19 -7.02
C VAL A 385 32.55 -9.33 -8.51
N ASP A 386 32.48 -10.57 -8.97
CA ASP A 386 32.06 -10.87 -10.35
C ASP A 386 30.54 -10.97 -10.39
N LEU A 387 29.89 -9.95 -10.95
CA LEU A 387 28.43 -9.90 -11.03
C LEU A 387 27.88 -10.61 -12.27
N GLY A 388 26.67 -11.14 -12.12
CA GLY A 388 25.82 -11.63 -13.19
C GLY A 388 24.89 -10.54 -13.74
N PRO A 389 24.04 -10.88 -14.72
CA PRO A 389 22.95 -10.02 -15.18
C PRO A 389 21.93 -9.73 -14.05
N GLN A 390 21.23 -8.60 -14.12
CA GLN A 390 20.22 -8.22 -13.12
C GLN A 390 18.86 -8.89 -13.41
N GLU A 391 18.62 -9.31 -14.66
CA GLU A 391 17.34 -9.78 -15.16
C GLU A 391 16.97 -11.16 -14.60
N TYR A 392 17.98 -12.01 -14.32
CA TYR A 392 17.77 -13.36 -13.79
C TYR A 392 18.98 -13.87 -12.98
N ASN A 393 18.72 -14.79 -12.06
CA ASN A 393 19.76 -15.43 -11.24
C ASN A 393 20.68 -16.31 -12.10
N THR A 394 21.98 -16.19 -11.85
CA THR A 394 22.99 -17.08 -12.42
C THR A 394 23.78 -17.76 -11.29
N ARG A 395 24.98 -18.30 -11.58
CA ARG A 395 25.91 -18.70 -10.52
C ARG A 395 26.63 -17.53 -9.86
N LYS A 396 26.55 -16.35 -10.48
CA LYS A 396 27.11 -15.09 -9.99
C LYS A 396 25.98 -14.25 -9.40
N ALA A 397 26.28 -13.55 -8.31
CA ALA A 397 25.38 -12.59 -7.69
C ALA A 397 24.97 -11.49 -8.68
N GLN A 398 23.73 -11.03 -8.60
CA GLN A 398 23.18 -9.94 -9.40
C GLN A 398 23.63 -8.57 -8.89
N GLY A 399 23.90 -8.45 -7.59
CA GLY A 399 24.29 -7.19 -6.95
C GLY A 399 25.33 -7.34 -5.85
N ALA A 400 25.87 -6.20 -5.43
CA ALA A 400 26.70 -6.10 -4.23
C ALA A 400 26.06 -5.10 -3.26
N VAL A 401 25.84 -5.52 -2.02
CA VAL A 401 25.35 -4.66 -0.94
C VAL A 401 26.56 -4.24 -0.10
N VAL A 402 26.91 -2.95 -0.19
CA VAL A 402 28.03 -2.38 0.56
C VAL A 402 27.53 -1.83 1.89
N VAL A 403 27.87 -2.49 2.99
CA VAL A 403 27.46 -2.08 4.33
C VAL A 403 28.32 -0.90 4.77
N LEU A 404 27.72 0.29 4.76
CA LEU A 404 28.35 1.55 5.16
C LEU A 404 28.29 1.75 6.68
N PRO A 405 29.19 2.53 7.28
CA PRO A 405 29.02 2.99 8.65
C PRO A 405 27.69 3.72 8.81
N LYS A 406 27.08 3.62 9.99
CA LYS A 406 25.84 4.35 10.32
C LYS A 406 26.05 5.84 10.04
N LYS A 407 25.12 6.43 9.29
CA LYS A 407 25.09 7.87 9.04
C LYS A 407 24.79 8.58 10.36
N GLU A 408 25.67 9.49 10.76
CA GLU A 408 25.36 10.39 11.87
C GLU A 408 24.32 11.41 11.40
N VAL A 409 23.15 11.38 12.02
CA VAL A 409 22.08 12.35 11.79
C VAL A 409 22.06 13.30 12.98
N THR A 410 22.38 14.56 12.73
CA THR A 410 22.29 15.61 13.76
C THR A 410 20.92 16.25 13.67
N VAL A 411 20.15 16.13 14.75
CA VAL A 411 18.88 16.84 14.91
C VAL A 411 19.15 18.07 15.78
N ASP A 412 18.95 19.27 15.22
CA ASP A 412 19.06 20.53 15.97
C ASP A 412 17.74 20.86 16.67
N ASN A 413 17.67 20.52 17.97
CA ASN A 413 16.54 20.87 18.83
C ASN A 413 16.60 22.33 19.34
N GLY A 414 17.52 23.14 18.81
CA GLY A 414 17.81 24.51 19.19
C GLY A 414 18.49 24.67 20.55
N ALA A 415 18.86 25.92 20.86
CA ALA A 415 19.49 26.24 22.15
C ALA A 415 18.51 26.06 23.33
N PRO A 416 18.97 25.51 24.47
CA PRO A 416 18.20 25.50 25.71
C PRO A 416 17.71 26.90 26.08
N ALA A 417 16.46 27.00 26.53
CA ALA A 417 15.87 28.27 26.97
C ALA A 417 16.63 28.91 28.16
N SER A 418 17.35 28.09 28.93
CA SER A 418 18.33 28.50 29.95
C SER A 418 19.34 27.36 30.20
N GLY A 419 20.51 27.69 30.76
CA GLY A 419 21.54 26.71 31.09
C GLY A 419 22.21 26.08 29.87
N SER A 420 22.79 24.88 30.03
CA SER A 420 23.52 24.15 28.98
C SER A 420 22.80 22.89 28.48
N LYS A 421 21.63 22.56 29.02
CA LYS A 421 20.85 21.37 28.68
C LYS A 421 19.36 21.69 28.64
N GLN A 422 18.63 20.95 27.82
CA GLN A 422 17.17 20.94 27.78
C GLN A 422 16.68 19.49 27.76
N PHE A 423 15.43 19.27 28.14
CA PHE A 423 14.77 17.98 27.99
C PHE A 423 14.22 17.87 26.57
N PHE A 424 14.34 16.68 25.98
CA PHE A 424 13.83 16.37 24.65
C PHE A 424 13.04 15.07 24.76
N SER A 425 11.82 15.06 24.20
CA SER A 425 10.95 13.88 24.20
C SER A 425 11.51 12.74 23.35
N GLY A 426 12.45 13.00 22.44
CA GLY A 426 12.68 12.12 21.30
C GLY A 426 11.74 12.48 20.14
N SER A 427 11.90 11.78 19.03
CA SER A 427 11.07 11.87 17.83
C SER A 427 11.05 10.48 17.18
N GLY A 428 9.89 10.04 16.73
CA GLY A 428 9.65 8.72 16.14
C GLY A 428 8.22 8.25 16.41
N ASP A 429 7.80 7.21 15.72
CA ASP A 429 6.44 6.67 15.78
C ASP A 429 6.21 5.79 17.02
N ASP A 430 4.95 5.66 17.44
CA ASP A 430 4.51 4.89 18.61
C ASP A 430 5.26 5.22 19.92
N LEU A 431 5.79 6.44 20.00
CA LEU A 431 6.67 6.89 21.05
C LEU A 431 5.89 7.37 22.29
N ALA A 432 5.95 6.59 23.36
CA ALA A 432 5.31 6.93 24.64
C ALA A 432 6.35 7.26 25.72
N ASN A 433 6.83 8.51 25.73
CA ASN A 433 7.82 8.98 26.69
C ASN A 433 7.19 9.84 27.79
N ALA A 434 7.64 9.63 29.03
CA ALA A 434 7.17 10.39 30.19
C ALA A 434 8.34 10.80 31.08
N GLN A 435 8.24 12.01 31.64
CA GLN A 435 9.15 12.50 32.68
C GLN A 435 8.34 13.06 33.85
N THR A 436 8.68 12.64 35.06
CA THR A 436 7.97 13.04 36.28
C THR A 436 8.93 13.56 37.33
N THR A 437 8.47 14.51 38.15
CA THR A 437 9.19 14.98 39.34
C THR A 437 8.23 15.16 40.51
N SER A 438 8.71 14.97 41.73
CA SER A 438 7.92 15.12 42.96
C SER A 438 8.25 16.45 43.64
N LEU A 439 7.21 17.14 44.11
CA LEU A 439 7.33 18.41 44.85
C LEU A 439 6.58 18.29 46.17
N ASP A 440 7.24 18.65 47.28
CA ASP A 440 6.57 18.76 48.57
C ASP A 440 5.85 20.11 48.69
N LEU A 441 4.52 20.06 48.61
CA LEU A 441 3.63 21.22 48.76
C LEU A 441 2.98 21.29 50.15
N THR A 442 3.46 20.51 51.13
CA THR A 442 2.89 20.49 52.48
C THR A 442 2.91 21.89 53.11
N GLY A 443 1.75 22.32 53.59
CA GLY A 443 1.57 23.64 54.22
C GLY A 443 1.67 24.83 53.26
N LYS A 444 1.78 24.61 51.94
CA LYS A 444 1.75 25.68 50.94
C LYS A 444 0.30 26.01 50.57
N LYS A 445 0.03 27.30 50.32
CA LYS A 445 -1.30 27.79 49.93
C LYS A 445 -1.47 27.96 48.42
N ALA A 446 -0.37 28.05 47.69
CA ALA A 446 -0.33 28.16 46.24
C ALA A 446 1.03 27.68 45.71
N ALA A 447 1.04 27.17 44.48
CA ALA A 447 2.24 26.83 43.73
C ALA A 447 1.97 27.09 42.24
N SER A 448 3.02 27.37 41.47
CA SER A 448 2.94 27.52 40.01
C SER A 448 4.07 26.75 39.35
N LEU A 449 3.74 26.11 38.23
CA LEU A 449 4.70 25.52 37.30
C LEU A 449 4.75 26.39 36.05
N THR A 450 5.92 26.86 35.67
CA THR A 450 6.14 27.60 34.43
C THR A 450 7.25 26.93 33.63
N ALA A 451 7.07 26.85 32.32
CA ALA A 451 8.04 26.27 31.40
C ALA A 451 8.09 27.08 30.10
N LYS A 452 9.25 27.06 29.45
CA LYS A 452 9.39 27.45 28.05
C LYS A 452 9.46 26.17 27.24
N VAL A 453 8.51 25.99 26.34
CA VAL A 453 8.38 24.77 25.54
C VAL A 453 8.53 25.14 24.07
N ARG A 454 9.28 24.31 23.35
CA ARG A 454 9.28 24.27 21.89
C ARG A 454 8.78 22.89 21.51
N TYR A 455 7.85 22.83 20.58
CA TYR A 455 7.25 21.59 20.13
C TYR A 455 7.01 21.67 18.62
N ASP A 456 7.07 20.51 18.01
CA ASP A 456 6.66 20.23 16.64
C ASP A 456 5.99 18.86 16.74
N ILE A 457 4.66 18.84 16.68
CA ILE A 457 3.84 17.65 16.90
C ILE A 457 2.81 17.60 15.76
N GLU A 458 2.64 16.42 15.15
CA GLU A 458 1.70 16.24 14.06
C GLU A 458 0.25 16.50 14.54
N GLU A 459 -0.43 17.46 13.88
CA GLU A 459 -1.77 17.86 14.27
C GLU A 459 -2.77 16.72 14.08
N GLY A 460 -3.44 16.32 15.16
CA GLY A 460 -4.43 15.23 15.15
C GLY A 460 -3.84 13.84 15.44
N TYR A 461 -2.51 13.69 15.48
CA TYR A 461 -1.84 12.40 15.65
C TYR A 461 -0.95 12.38 16.90
N ASP A 462 -0.10 13.40 17.07
CA ASP A 462 0.86 13.48 18.17
C ASP A 462 0.33 14.35 19.32
N TYR A 463 0.57 13.92 20.55
CA TYR A 463 0.12 14.63 21.74
C TYR A 463 1.19 14.74 22.82
N ALA A 464 1.22 15.90 23.49
CA ALA A 464 2.01 16.14 24.69
C ALA A 464 1.12 16.65 25.83
N TYR A 465 1.17 15.98 26.98
CA TYR A 465 0.35 16.32 28.15
C TYR A 465 1.21 16.77 29.32
N VAL A 466 0.79 17.83 30.01
CA VAL A 466 1.27 18.17 31.35
C VAL A 466 0.22 17.66 32.33
N GLN A 467 0.60 16.77 33.24
CA GLN A 467 -0.32 16.17 34.19
C GLN A 467 0.21 16.31 35.63
N ALA A 468 -0.72 16.31 36.59
CA ALA A 468 -0.40 16.28 38.01
C ALA A 468 -0.98 15.03 38.68
N SER A 469 -0.25 14.51 39.68
CA SER A 469 -0.68 13.41 40.52
C SER A 469 -0.57 13.79 42.00
N THR A 470 -1.60 13.48 42.78
CA THR A 470 -1.66 13.73 44.23
C THR A 470 -1.62 12.44 45.05
N ASP A 471 -1.57 11.27 44.40
CA ASP A 471 -1.64 9.95 45.03
C ASP A 471 -0.36 9.12 44.84
N GLY A 472 0.76 9.81 44.61
CA GLY A 472 2.07 9.18 44.42
C GLY A 472 2.25 8.57 43.02
N GLY A 473 1.61 9.15 42.00
CA GLY A 473 1.76 8.74 40.61
C GLY A 473 0.82 7.61 40.18
N LYS A 474 -0.20 7.27 40.98
CA LYS A 474 -1.16 6.20 40.63
C LYS A 474 -2.22 6.70 39.65
N THR A 475 -2.63 7.95 39.80
CA THR A 475 -3.54 8.63 38.87
C THR A 475 -2.99 10.00 38.48
N TRP A 476 -3.29 10.40 37.25
CA TRP A 476 -2.80 11.64 36.63
C TRP A 476 -3.97 12.41 36.03
N THR A 477 -4.00 13.71 36.29
CA THR A 477 -5.01 14.64 35.75
C THR A 477 -4.28 15.71 34.94
N ALA A 478 -4.69 15.91 33.68
CA ALA A 478 -4.20 16.98 32.81
C ALA A 478 -4.88 18.31 33.13
#